data_AF-A0A1L2FUT6-F1
#
_entry.id   AF-A0A1L2FUT6-F1
#
_cell.length_a   1.000
_cell.length_b   1.000
_cell.length_c   1.000
_cell.angle_alpha   90.00
_cell.angle_beta   90.00
_cell.angle_gamma   90.00
#
_symmetry.space_group_name_H-M   'P 1'
#
loop_
_entity.id
_entity.type
_entity.pdbx_description
1 polymer ?
#
loop_
_entity_poly.entity_id
_entity_poly.type
_entity_poly.pdbx_seq_one_letter_code
_entity_poly.pdbx_strand_id
1 'polypeptide(L)'
;MFGTGNPIVSVHDQGAGGAGNVLKEIADPLGANIYLSKIHVGDPTLSAMEIWGAEYQEQDAILMRPETRPLLEKISARERLPVAFVGDVTGSGNAVLVDDRTPGQQSTPVNLPLEKVLQKMPPKTFHSERIPSSLPALQLPADLTVSQALDRVLRLLSVGSKRFLTNKVDRAVTGL
;
A
#
# COMPACT_ATOMS: atom_id res chain seq x y z
N MET A 1 -6.54 -19.65 11.67
CA MET A 1 -5.42 -19.65 12.64
C MET A 1 -4.16 -19.95 11.86
N PHE A 2 -3.15 -19.08 11.93
CA PHE A 2 -1.84 -19.36 11.33
C PHE A 2 -1.19 -20.55 12.05
N GLY A 3 -0.51 -21.42 11.31
CA GLY A 3 0.16 -22.59 11.87
C GLY A 3 1.29 -22.22 12.81
N THR A 4 1.59 -23.10 13.77
CA THR A 4 2.77 -23.01 14.66
C THR A 4 4.04 -23.17 13.80
N GLY A 5 4.62 -22.06 13.35
CA GLY A 5 5.76 -22.05 12.42
C GLY A 5 5.70 -20.98 11.33
N ASN A 6 4.71 -20.08 11.34
CA ASN A 6 4.69 -18.93 10.45
C ASN A 6 5.93 -18.02 10.72
N PRO A 7 6.80 -17.77 9.72
CA PRO A 7 7.96 -16.89 9.90
C PRO A 7 7.58 -15.41 10.03
N ILE A 8 6.39 -15.02 9.58
CA ILE A 8 5.91 -13.65 9.52
C ILE A 8 5.34 -13.24 10.89
N VAL A 9 5.90 -12.17 11.46
CA VAL A 9 5.38 -11.50 12.66
C VAL A 9 4.35 -10.45 12.25
N SER A 10 4.66 -9.65 11.22
CA SER A 10 3.74 -8.70 10.61
C SER A 10 4.03 -8.58 9.11
N VAL A 11 3.02 -8.24 8.33
CA VAL A 11 3.15 -7.95 6.89
C VAL A 11 2.27 -6.77 6.53
N HIS A 12 2.83 -5.81 5.79
CA HIS A 12 2.16 -4.58 5.36
C HIS A 12 2.44 -4.36 3.87
N ASP A 13 1.44 -3.94 3.12
CA ASP A 13 1.59 -3.57 1.72
C ASP A 13 2.35 -2.25 1.58
N GLN A 14 3.17 -2.14 0.54
CA GLN A 14 3.77 -0.88 0.16
C GLN A 14 2.84 -0.14 -0.80
N GLY A 15 2.30 0.99 -0.33
CA GLY A 15 1.52 1.91 -1.16
C GLY A 15 2.11 3.32 -1.15
N ALA A 16 1.29 4.27 -0.74
CA ALA A 16 1.65 5.69 -0.73
C ALA A 16 2.85 5.96 0.20
N GLY A 17 3.80 6.77 -0.28
CA GLY A 17 5.04 7.07 0.44
C GLY A 17 6.09 5.96 0.43
N GLY A 18 5.83 4.85 -0.27
CA GLY A 18 6.81 3.82 -0.60
C GLY A 18 7.42 3.10 0.60
N ALA A 19 8.65 2.62 0.41
CA ALA A 19 9.45 1.98 1.45
C ALA A 19 9.54 2.85 2.71
N GLY A 20 9.63 4.17 2.50
CA GLY A 20 9.72 5.14 3.56
C GLY A 20 8.50 5.16 4.47
N ASN A 21 7.29 4.94 3.95
CA ASN A 21 6.12 4.83 4.80
C ASN A 21 6.07 3.48 5.50
N VAL A 22 6.05 2.40 4.71
CA VAL A 22 5.76 1.05 5.21
C VAL A 22 6.81 0.56 6.22
N LEU A 23 8.10 0.87 6.01
CA LEU A 23 9.18 0.44 6.92
C LEU A 23 9.20 1.23 8.23
N LYS A 24 8.71 2.48 8.23
CA LYS A 24 8.50 3.24 9.48
C LYS A 24 7.32 2.68 10.27
N GLU A 25 6.20 2.42 9.59
CA GLU A 25 4.98 1.89 10.23
C GLU A 25 5.20 0.51 10.84
N ILE A 26 5.83 -0.41 10.10
CA ILE A 26 6.04 -1.77 10.59
C ILE A 26 7.07 -1.86 11.74
N ALA A 27 7.94 -0.85 11.86
CA ALA A 27 8.94 -0.76 12.92
C ALA A 27 8.46 0.04 14.14
N ASP A 28 7.30 0.70 14.08
CA ASP A 28 6.74 1.46 15.20
C ASP A 28 6.28 0.53 16.34
N PRO A 29 6.53 0.88 17.62
CA PRO A 29 7.25 2.06 18.13
C PRO A 29 8.75 1.85 18.34
N LEU A 30 9.29 0.69 17.94
CA LEU A 30 10.65 0.26 18.31
C LEU A 30 11.75 0.91 17.48
N GLY A 31 11.45 1.40 16.27
CA GLY A 31 12.45 1.95 15.37
C GLY A 31 13.33 0.89 14.71
N ALA A 32 14.04 1.29 13.66
CA ALA A 32 14.84 0.39 12.84
C ALA A 32 15.98 1.14 12.14
N ASN A 33 17.05 0.39 11.85
CA ASN A 33 18.09 0.81 10.92
C ASN A 33 17.84 0.13 9.57
N ILE A 34 17.68 0.93 8.51
CA ILE A 34 17.47 0.48 7.13
C ILE A 34 18.67 0.90 6.28
N TYR A 35 19.10 0.03 5.38
CA TYR A 35 20.28 0.21 4.53
C TYR A 35 19.88 0.27 3.06
N LEU A 36 20.21 1.37 2.37
CA LEU A 36 19.87 1.56 0.96
C LEU A 36 20.57 0.54 0.05
N SER A 37 21.78 0.07 0.40
CA SER A 37 22.50 -0.96 -0.36
C SER A 37 21.74 -2.29 -0.45
N LYS A 38 20.82 -2.55 0.49
CA LYS A 38 20.06 -3.79 0.58
C LYS A 38 18.72 -3.72 -0.14
N ILE A 39 18.27 -2.54 -0.55
CA ILE A 39 17.03 -2.39 -1.30
C ILE A 39 17.31 -2.75 -2.76
N HIS A 40 16.48 -3.62 -3.34
CA HIS A 40 16.55 -3.91 -4.77
C HIS A 40 16.18 -2.68 -5.57
N VAL A 41 17.06 -2.25 -6.46
CA VAL A 41 16.85 -1.10 -7.36
C VAL A 41 16.99 -1.54 -8.81
N GLY A 42 16.02 -1.16 -9.64
CA GLY A 42 16.07 -1.41 -11.09
C GLY A 42 16.91 -0.38 -11.84
N ASP A 43 17.06 0.82 -11.28
CA ASP A 43 17.86 1.92 -11.82
C ASP A 43 18.91 2.35 -10.78
N PRO A 44 20.21 2.16 -11.04
CA PRO A 44 21.27 2.51 -10.11
C PRO A 44 21.51 4.02 -9.99
N THR A 45 20.91 4.84 -10.85
CA THR A 45 21.07 6.31 -10.85
C THR A 45 20.20 7.02 -9.80
N LEU A 46 19.25 6.29 -9.21
CA LEU A 46 18.31 6.85 -8.24
C LEU A 46 19.00 7.36 -6.98
N SER A 47 18.57 8.53 -6.54
CA SER A 47 18.97 9.13 -5.27
C SER A 47 18.39 8.36 -4.08
N ALA A 48 18.93 8.63 -2.89
CA ALA A 48 18.39 8.09 -1.63
C ALA A 48 16.91 8.46 -1.44
N MET A 49 16.52 9.68 -1.82
CA MET A 49 15.14 10.15 -1.72
C MET A 49 14.21 9.37 -2.66
N GLU A 50 14.63 9.16 -3.91
CA GLU A 50 13.84 8.42 -4.88
C GLU A 50 13.68 6.95 -4.47
N ILE A 51 14.75 6.29 -4.01
CA ILE A 51 14.65 4.90 -3.52
C ILE A 51 13.74 4.81 -2.29
N TRP A 52 13.86 5.75 -1.35
CA TRP A 52 13.10 5.74 -0.11
C TRP A 52 11.62 6.07 -0.32
N GLY A 53 11.30 7.03 -1.19
CA GLY A 53 9.95 7.50 -1.44
C GLY A 53 9.24 6.85 -2.62
N ALA A 54 9.91 5.97 -3.38
CA ALA A 54 9.31 5.34 -4.56
C ALA A 54 8.16 4.41 -4.18
N GLU A 55 7.03 4.59 -4.87
CA GLU A 55 5.81 3.79 -4.74
C GLU A 55 5.83 2.60 -5.72
N TYR A 56 6.92 1.82 -5.69
CA TYR A 56 7.01 0.60 -6.49
C TYR A 56 5.86 -0.34 -6.14
N GLN A 57 5.19 -0.84 -7.18
CA GLN A 57 4.08 -1.78 -7.05
C GLN A 57 4.58 -3.18 -6.71
N GLU A 58 3.65 -4.03 -6.25
CA GLU A 58 3.91 -5.42 -5.88
C GLU A 58 5.03 -5.61 -4.84
N GLN A 59 5.10 -4.70 -3.86
CA GLN A 59 6.02 -4.77 -2.73
C GLN A 59 5.25 -4.90 -1.40
N ASP A 60 5.77 -5.74 -0.51
CA ASP A 60 5.29 -5.91 0.85
C ASP A 60 6.47 -5.82 1.83
N ALA A 61 6.28 -5.18 2.97
CA ALA A 61 7.21 -5.22 4.08
C ALA A 61 6.84 -6.37 5.02
N ILE A 62 7.81 -7.20 5.36
CA ILE A 62 7.65 -8.30 6.31
C ILE A 62 8.52 -8.04 7.53
N LEU A 63 7.91 -8.00 8.71
CA LEU A 63 8.62 -8.10 9.97
C LEU A 63 8.67 -9.57 10.38
N MET A 64 9.85 -10.03 10.78
CA MET A 64 10.08 -11.42 11.13
C MET A 64 11.14 -11.55 12.22
N ARG A 65 11.24 -12.75 12.81
CA ARG A 65 12.31 -13.03 13.76
C ARG A 65 13.57 -13.51 13.03
N PRO A 66 14.78 -13.19 13.52
CA PRO A 66 16.03 -13.61 12.87
C PRO A 66 16.14 -15.13 12.67
N GLU A 67 15.62 -15.92 13.62
CA GLU A 67 15.72 -17.39 13.61
C GLU A 67 14.92 -18.02 12.47
N THR A 68 13.89 -17.33 11.97
CA THR A 68 13.03 -17.82 10.89
C THR A 68 13.52 -17.39 9.50
N ARG A 69 14.63 -16.64 9.40
CA ARG A 69 15.19 -16.15 8.14
C ARG A 69 15.51 -17.27 7.13
N PRO A 70 16.19 -18.37 7.51
CA PRO A 70 16.49 -19.44 6.57
C PRO A 70 15.23 -20.09 5.99
N LEU A 71 14.14 -20.13 6.75
CA LEU A 71 12.85 -20.64 6.28
C LEU A 71 12.26 -19.71 5.22
N LEU A 72 12.24 -18.40 5.47
CA LEU A 72 11.73 -17.42 4.50
C LEU A 72 12.56 -17.43 3.22
N GLU A 73 13.90 -17.43 3.31
CA GLU A 73 14.79 -17.52 2.14
C GLU A 73 14.53 -18.77 1.31
N LYS A 74 14.32 -19.93 1.96
CA LYS A 74 13.98 -21.18 1.29
C LYS A 74 12.63 -21.11 0.58
N ILE A 75 11.62 -20.49 1.20
CA ILE A 75 10.29 -20.29 0.59
C ILE A 75 10.40 -19.35 -0.61
N SER A 76 11.04 -18.20 -0.44
CA SER A 76 11.26 -17.21 -1.50
C SER A 76 12.01 -17.80 -2.69
N ALA A 77 13.06 -18.60 -2.47
CA ALA A 77 13.78 -19.28 -3.54
C ALA A 77 12.92 -20.30 -4.28
N ARG A 78 12.10 -21.08 -3.54
CA ARG A 78 11.17 -22.06 -4.14
C ARG A 78 10.10 -21.39 -5.00
N GLU A 79 9.53 -20.30 -4.51
CA GLU A 79 8.44 -19.56 -5.19
C GLU A 79 8.97 -18.50 -6.18
N ARG A 80 10.29 -18.35 -6.30
CA ARG A 80 10.94 -17.35 -7.16
C ARG A 80 10.53 -15.91 -6.83
N LEU A 81 10.39 -15.64 -5.53
CA LEU A 81 10.06 -14.32 -4.99
C LEU A 81 11.35 -13.59 -4.62
N PRO A 82 11.64 -12.42 -5.22
CA PRO A 82 12.72 -11.56 -4.74
C PRO A 82 12.47 -11.15 -3.29
N VAL A 83 13.47 -11.29 -2.42
CA VAL A 83 13.39 -10.88 -1.02
C VAL A 83 14.66 -10.12 -0.63
N ALA A 84 14.48 -8.98 0.03
CA ALA A 84 15.56 -8.12 0.50
C ALA A 84 15.45 -7.95 2.02
N PHE A 85 16.51 -8.28 2.75
CA PHE A 85 16.60 -8.06 4.19
C PHE A 85 17.18 -6.69 4.48
N VAL A 86 16.34 -5.66 4.41
CA VAL A 86 16.77 -4.26 4.30
C VAL A 86 17.23 -3.62 5.61
N GLY A 87 16.92 -4.22 6.76
CA GLY A 87 17.21 -3.60 8.04
C GLY A 87 16.84 -4.46 9.24
N ASP A 88 17.10 -3.91 10.42
CA ASP A 88 16.90 -4.57 11.71
C ASP A 88 16.16 -3.63 12.68
N VAL A 89 15.20 -4.16 13.44
CA VAL A 89 14.54 -3.44 14.53
C VAL A 89 15.52 -3.24 15.68
N THR A 90 15.65 -2.00 16.16
CA THR A 90 16.71 -1.63 17.10
C THR A 90 16.23 -1.36 18.52
N GLY A 91 14.94 -1.07 18.71
CA GLY A 91 14.40 -0.62 19.99
C GLY A 91 14.77 0.83 20.35
N SER A 92 15.41 1.58 19.44
CA SER A 92 15.81 2.97 19.65
C SER A 92 14.66 3.99 19.56
N GLY A 93 13.51 3.59 19.00
CA GLY A 93 12.40 4.49 18.69
C GLY A 93 12.65 5.39 17.46
N ASN A 94 13.80 5.29 16.80
CA ASN A 94 14.14 6.08 15.62
C ASN A 94 14.04 5.26 14.34
N ALA A 95 13.57 5.89 13.26
CA ALA A 95 13.76 5.39 11.90
C ALA A 95 15.03 5.99 11.33
N VAL A 96 16.01 5.13 11.06
CA VAL A 96 17.31 5.51 10.52
C VAL A 96 17.47 4.89 9.13
N LEU A 97 17.62 5.73 8.11
CA LEU A 97 18.02 5.30 6.77
C LEU A 97 19.49 5.61 6.57
N VAL A 98 20.26 4.59 6.24
CA VAL A 98 21.69 4.68 5.94
C VAL A 98 21.89 4.54 4.43
N ASP A 99 22.53 5.53 3.82
CA ASP A 99 23.05 5.40 2.46
C ASP A 99 24.48 4.88 2.53
N ASP A 100 24.63 3.57 2.32
CA ASP A 100 25.88 2.80 2.38
C ASP A 100 26.28 2.25 1.00
N ARG A 101 25.68 2.76 -0.08
CA ARG A 101 25.90 2.25 -1.45
C ARG A 101 27.30 2.54 -1.98
N THR A 102 27.93 3.62 -1.51
CA THR A 102 29.29 4.02 -1.94
C THR A 102 30.29 3.83 -0.79
N PRO A 103 31.30 2.94 -0.94
CA PRO A 103 32.33 2.75 0.08
C PRO A 103 33.05 4.05 0.45
N GLY A 104 33.12 4.34 1.74
CA GLY A 104 33.77 5.54 2.26
C GLY A 104 32.96 6.85 2.16
N GLN A 105 31.73 6.80 1.61
CA GLN A 105 30.83 7.96 1.50
C GLN A 105 29.47 7.67 2.15
N GLN A 106 29.48 7.08 3.35
CA GLN A 106 28.25 6.76 4.05
C GLN A 106 27.57 8.04 4.54
N SER A 107 26.24 8.11 4.38
CA SER A 107 25.42 9.19 4.94
C SER A 107 24.15 8.65 5.61
N THR A 108 23.48 9.49 6.39
CA THR A 108 22.24 9.15 7.10
C THR A 108 21.13 10.12 6.69
N PRO A 109 20.52 9.96 5.49
CA PRO A 109 19.52 10.89 4.98
C PRO A 109 18.24 10.95 5.83
N VAL A 110 17.93 9.90 6.60
CA VAL A 110 16.80 9.89 7.53
C VAL A 110 17.30 9.46 8.90
N ASN A 111 17.01 10.28 9.91
CA ASN A 111 17.20 9.94 11.32
C ASN A 111 16.13 10.68 12.12
N LEU A 112 14.96 10.06 12.26
CA LEU A 112 13.78 10.72 12.83
C LEU A 112 13.15 9.84 13.91
N PRO A 113 12.75 10.40 15.06
CA PRO A 113 12.00 9.68 16.08
C PRO A 113 10.60 9.33 15.55
N LEU A 114 10.25 8.04 15.58
CA LEU A 114 8.97 7.53 15.05
C LEU A 114 7.78 8.20 15.72
N GLU A 115 7.85 8.42 17.03
CA GLU A 115 6.81 9.12 17.78
C GLU A 115 6.47 10.49 17.18
N LYS A 116 7.40 11.23 16.58
CA LYS A 116 7.11 12.58 16.04
C LYS A 116 6.58 12.54 14.62
N VAL A 117 6.95 11.52 13.85
CA VAL A 117 6.61 11.43 12.43
C VAL A 117 5.35 10.60 12.16
N LEU A 118 4.98 9.71 13.09
CA LEU A 118 3.76 8.89 13.01
C LEU A 118 2.66 9.33 14.00
N GLN A 119 2.92 10.31 14.86
CA GLN A 119 1.89 10.80 15.78
C GLN A 119 0.68 11.36 15.04
N LYS A 120 -0.50 11.09 15.62
CA LYS A 120 -1.76 11.61 15.12
C LYS A 120 -1.77 13.12 15.28
N MET A 121 -1.83 13.83 14.15
CA MET A 121 -2.12 15.25 14.12
C MET A 121 -3.40 15.54 14.91
N PRO A 122 -3.49 16.69 15.60
CA PRO A 122 -4.71 17.06 16.29
C PRO A 122 -5.90 17.03 15.31
N PRO A 123 -7.05 16.48 15.72
CA PRO A 123 -8.19 16.33 14.82
C PRO A 123 -8.65 17.71 14.33
N LYS A 124 -8.86 17.81 13.01
CA LYS A 124 -9.38 19.03 12.39
C LYS A 124 -10.89 19.10 12.56
N THR A 125 -11.39 20.19 13.15
CA THR A 125 -12.83 20.47 13.21
C THR A 125 -13.31 21.06 11.89
N PHE A 126 -14.30 20.44 11.27
CA PHE A 126 -15.00 20.99 10.10
C PHE A 126 -16.34 21.56 10.53
N HIS A 127 -16.58 22.82 10.20
CA HIS A 127 -17.88 23.45 10.36
C HIS A 127 -18.65 23.31 9.04
N SER A 128 -19.81 22.66 9.09
CA SER A 128 -20.67 22.48 7.92
C SER A 128 -22.03 23.08 8.24
N GLU A 129 -22.58 23.80 7.29
CA GLU A 129 -23.96 24.29 7.32
C GLU A 129 -24.79 23.51 6.31
N ARG A 130 -26.00 23.11 6.70
CA ARG A 130 -26.93 22.46 5.78
C ARG A 130 -27.62 23.53 4.95
N ILE A 131 -27.37 23.53 3.65
CA ILE A 131 -28.14 24.33 2.70
C ILE A 131 -29.36 23.52 2.27
N PRO A 132 -30.60 23.99 2.55
CA PRO A 132 -31.80 23.31 2.06
C PRO A 132 -31.81 23.32 0.53
N SER A 133 -31.85 22.15 -0.09
CA SER A 133 -32.06 22.01 -1.53
C SER A 133 -33.54 21.77 -1.78
N SER A 134 -34.19 22.68 -2.50
CA SER A 134 -35.52 22.44 -3.07
C SER A 134 -35.34 21.98 -4.50
N LEU A 135 -35.64 20.71 -4.76
CA LEU A 135 -35.66 20.16 -6.11
C LEU A 135 -37.09 20.24 -6.65
N PRO A 136 -37.29 20.67 -7.91
CA PRO A 136 -38.60 20.62 -8.52
C PRO A 136 -39.09 19.17 -8.58
N ALA A 137 -40.42 18.99 -8.51
CA ALA A 137 -41.00 17.67 -8.75
C ALA A 137 -40.60 17.16 -10.13
N LEU A 138 -40.33 15.85 -10.24
CA LEU A 138 -40.00 15.22 -11.52
C LEU A 138 -41.16 15.43 -12.50
N GLN A 139 -40.89 16.10 -13.61
CA GLN A 139 -41.84 16.26 -14.70
C GLN A 139 -41.48 15.30 -15.82
N LEU A 140 -42.40 14.40 -16.14
CA LEU A 140 -42.27 13.49 -17.28
C LEU A 140 -43.01 14.08 -18.50
N PRO A 141 -42.54 13.81 -19.73
CA PRO A 141 -43.28 14.16 -20.93
C PRO A 141 -44.69 13.54 -20.90
N ALA A 142 -45.71 14.32 -21.26
CA ALA A 142 -47.12 13.91 -21.16
C ALA A 142 -47.46 12.70 -22.06
N ASP A 143 -46.72 12.51 -23.14
CA ASP A 143 -46.84 11.42 -24.10
C ASP A 143 -45.92 10.23 -23.78
N LEU A 144 -45.16 10.28 -22.69
CA LEU A 144 -44.25 9.20 -22.30
C LEU A 144 -45.03 7.95 -21.91
N THR A 145 -44.92 6.93 -22.74
CA THR A 145 -45.41 5.59 -22.41
C THR A 145 -44.36 4.80 -21.61
N VAL A 146 -44.83 3.79 -20.87
CA VAL A 146 -43.95 2.85 -20.16
C VAL A 146 -42.96 2.17 -21.12
N SER A 147 -43.39 1.82 -22.34
CA SER A 147 -42.53 1.19 -23.33
C SER A 147 -41.38 2.11 -23.79
N GLN A 148 -41.65 3.40 -24.01
CA GLN A 148 -40.62 4.37 -24.37
C GLN A 148 -39.67 4.66 -23.21
N ALA A 149 -40.20 4.74 -21.99
CA ALA A 149 -39.38 4.88 -20.79
C ALA A 149 -38.44 3.68 -20.63
N LEU A 150 -38.94 2.47 -20.81
CA LEU A 150 -38.16 1.24 -20.73
C LEU A 150 -37.06 1.18 -21.80
N ASP A 151 -37.36 1.50 -23.06
CA ASP A 151 -36.34 1.56 -24.13
C ASP A 151 -35.22 2.55 -23.79
N ARG A 152 -35.56 3.74 -23.28
CA ARG A 152 -34.57 4.74 -22.85
C ARG A 152 -33.73 4.22 -21.68
N VAL A 153 -34.39 3.68 -20.65
CA VAL A 153 -33.73 3.20 -19.42
C VAL A 153 -32.76 2.06 -19.73
N LEU A 154 -33.15 1.09 -20.56
CA LEU A 154 -32.29 -0.06 -20.89
C LEU A 154 -31.07 0.32 -21.77
N ARG A 155 -31.13 1.46 -22.47
CA ARG A 155 -30.00 2.03 -23.22
C ARG A 155 -29.04 2.85 -22.36
N LEU A 156 -29.44 3.26 -21.15
CA LEU A 156 -28.53 3.97 -20.25
C LEU A 156 -27.37 3.05 -19.85
N LEU A 157 -26.14 3.52 -20.02
CA LEU A 157 -24.95 2.76 -19.66
C LEU A 157 -24.93 2.35 -18.18
N SER A 158 -25.52 3.15 -17.29
CA SER A 158 -25.68 2.81 -15.87
C SER A 158 -26.59 1.59 -15.64
N VAL A 159 -27.56 1.33 -16.53
CA VAL A 159 -28.55 0.25 -16.39
C VAL A 159 -28.22 -0.96 -17.27
N GLY A 160 -27.87 -0.74 -18.53
CA GLY A 160 -27.68 -1.78 -19.54
C GLY A 160 -26.63 -2.84 -19.15
N SER A 161 -26.56 -3.92 -19.94
CA SER A 161 -25.68 -5.06 -19.64
C SER A 161 -24.22 -4.65 -19.39
N LYS A 162 -23.66 -5.11 -18.28
CA LYS A 162 -22.25 -4.91 -17.91
C LYS A 162 -21.34 -6.07 -18.33
N ARG A 163 -21.80 -6.95 -19.24
CA ARG A 163 -21.03 -8.11 -19.72
C ARG A 163 -19.62 -7.74 -20.22
N PHE A 164 -19.48 -6.55 -20.81
CA PHE A 164 -18.19 -6.02 -21.26
C PHE A 164 -17.22 -5.69 -20.12
N LEU A 165 -17.69 -5.54 -18.87
CA LEU A 165 -16.86 -5.42 -17.68
C LEU A 165 -16.65 -6.80 -17.02
N THR A 166 -17.71 -7.62 -16.94
CA THR A 166 -17.66 -8.88 -16.19
C THR A 166 -16.96 -10.03 -16.92
N ASN A 167 -16.91 -10.01 -18.25
CA ASN A 167 -16.28 -11.08 -19.04
C ASN A 167 -14.80 -10.82 -19.34
N LYS A 168 -14.26 -9.67 -18.91
CA LYS A 168 -12.83 -9.35 -19.06
C LYS A 168 -11.95 -10.04 -18.02
N VAL A 169 -12.55 -10.54 -16.95
CA VAL A 169 -11.86 -11.14 -15.81
C VAL A 169 -12.36 -12.56 -15.60
N ASP A 170 -11.46 -13.45 -15.21
CA ASP A 170 -11.83 -14.80 -14.77
C ASP A 170 -12.70 -14.70 -13.50
N ARG A 171 -13.68 -15.61 -13.37
CA ARG A 171 -14.65 -15.63 -12.26
C ARG A 171 -14.80 -17.02 -11.61
N ALA A 172 -13.89 -17.95 -11.92
CA ALA A 172 -13.97 -19.34 -11.50
C ALA A 172 -12.64 -19.89 -10.97
N VAL A 173 -11.52 -19.19 -11.19
CA VAL A 173 -10.23 -19.51 -10.56
C VAL A 173 -10.41 -19.57 -9.05
N THR A 174 -9.76 -20.55 -8.40
CA THR A 174 -9.91 -21.02 -7.00
C THR A 174 -11.02 -22.04 -6.72
N GLY A 175 -12.09 -22.12 -7.53
CA GLY A 175 -13.14 -23.14 -7.38
C GLY A 175 -13.95 -23.08 -6.07
N LEU A 176 -13.86 -21.96 -5.35
CA LEU A 176 -14.61 -21.64 -4.14
C LEU A 176 -15.78 -20.69 -4.45
#